data_AF-A0A4S1XEJ2-F1
#
_entry.id   AF-A0A4S1XEJ2-F1
#
_cell.length_a   1.000
_cell.length_b   1.000
_cell.length_c   1.000
_cell.angle_alpha   90.00
_cell.angle_beta   90.00
_cell.angle_gamma   90.00
#
_symmetry.space_group_name_H-M   'P 1'
#
loop_
_entity.id
_entity.type
_entity.pdbx_description
1 polymer ?
#
loop_
_entity_poly.entity_id
_entity_poly.type
_entity_poly.pdbx_seq_one_letter_code
_entity_poly.pdbx_strand_id
1 'polypeptide(L)'
;MPSQTIDHRPPSTSSWLKLYYFTRFAFSAAWVAAAFTIAKDAPLLAAILLVGYPAWDAIANYADASRSGGLARNKSQLLNVIVSLVTAIAVTAALGHSMNTVLQIFGVWAALAGLFQLVTGVRRWKSYGAQWAMILSGAQSILAGGFMLKMAAGAEPVGIANIAPYAAFGAFYFLVSAIWLTVSGARRSSRVTA
;
A
#
# COMPACT_ATOMS: atom_id res chain seq x y z
N MET A 1 -3.59 11.10 -44.39
CA MET A 1 -4.28 11.51 -43.14
C MET A 1 -3.65 10.74 -41.99
N PRO A 2 -3.04 11.39 -40.98
CA PRO A 2 -2.50 10.65 -39.84
C PRO A 2 -3.63 10.29 -38.87
N SER A 3 -3.81 9.00 -38.61
CA SER A 3 -4.76 8.47 -37.60
C SER A 3 -4.45 9.10 -36.24
N GLN A 4 -5.34 9.99 -35.79
CA GLN A 4 -5.41 10.35 -34.39
C GLN A 4 -6.07 9.20 -33.62
N THR A 5 -5.25 8.34 -33.04
CA THR A 5 -5.69 7.43 -31.98
C THR A 5 -6.03 8.27 -30.75
N ILE A 6 -7.30 8.68 -30.64
CA ILE A 6 -7.83 9.27 -29.43
C ILE A 6 -7.77 8.20 -28.34
N ASP A 7 -6.85 8.35 -27.38
CA ASP A 7 -6.72 7.51 -26.19
C ASP A 7 -7.94 7.74 -25.28
N HIS A 8 -9.08 7.15 -25.64
CA HIS A 8 -10.30 7.12 -24.85
C HIS A 8 -10.13 6.12 -23.70
N ARG A 9 -9.33 6.46 -22.68
CA ARG A 9 -9.59 5.87 -21.37
C ARG A 9 -10.91 6.44 -20.86
N PRO A 10 -11.94 5.62 -20.60
CA PRO A 10 -13.22 6.13 -20.17
C PRO A 10 -13.06 6.94 -18.87
N PRO A 11 -13.74 8.10 -18.73
CA PRO A 11 -13.60 8.99 -17.57
C PRO A 11 -13.85 8.30 -16.22
N SER A 12 -14.59 7.19 -16.22
CA SER A 12 -14.86 6.35 -15.05
C SER A 12 -13.60 5.73 -14.42
N THR A 13 -12.62 5.30 -15.23
CA THR A 13 -11.40 4.64 -14.74
C THR A 13 -10.47 5.64 -14.04
N SER A 14 -10.40 6.88 -14.54
CA SER A 14 -9.60 7.94 -13.91
C SER A 14 -10.18 8.39 -12.57
N SER A 15 -11.50 8.53 -12.48
CA SER A 15 -12.17 8.92 -11.22
C SER A 15 -12.08 7.83 -10.15
N TRP A 16 -12.24 6.57 -10.52
CA TRP A 16 -12.07 5.45 -9.59
C TRP A 16 -10.64 5.38 -9.04
N LEU A 17 -9.62 5.53 -9.90
CA LEU A 17 -8.22 5.43 -9.45
C LEU A 17 -7.83 6.58 -8.52
N LYS A 18 -8.34 7.79 -8.76
CA LYS A 18 -8.19 8.92 -7.81
C LYS A 18 -8.80 8.59 -6.46
N LEU A 19 -10.06 8.14 -6.44
CA LEU A 19 -10.74 7.77 -5.20
C LEU A 19 -9.99 6.65 -4.46
N TYR A 20 -9.54 5.63 -5.20
CA TYR A 20 -8.74 4.53 -4.66
C TYR A 20 -7.50 5.04 -3.91
N TYR A 21 -6.69 5.93 -4.51
CA TYR A 21 -5.50 6.46 -3.86
C TYR A 21 -5.83 7.41 -2.69
N PHE A 22 -6.89 8.22 -2.78
CA PHE A 22 -7.34 9.03 -1.65
C PHE A 22 -7.81 8.17 -0.46
N THR A 23 -8.56 7.10 -0.71
CA THR A 23 -9.00 6.17 0.33
C THR A 23 -7.81 5.46 0.98
N ARG A 24 -6.84 5.03 0.17
CA ARG A 24 -5.58 4.44 0.67
C ARG A 24 -4.81 5.41 1.56
N PHE A 25 -4.68 6.67 1.12
CA PHE A 25 -4.07 7.73 1.91
C PHE A 25 -4.82 7.96 3.23
N ALA A 26 -6.14 8.15 3.18
CA ALA A 26 -6.95 8.46 4.35
C ALA A 26 -6.86 7.36 5.41
N PHE A 27 -6.94 6.09 5.00
CA PHE A 27 -6.77 4.95 5.90
C PHE A 27 -5.37 4.94 6.52
N SER A 28 -4.30 5.03 5.71
CA SER A 28 -2.93 5.00 6.22
C SER A 28 -2.63 6.19 7.14
N ALA A 29 -3.12 7.39 6.82
CA ALA A 29 -2.97 8.57 7.67
C ALA A 29 -3.71 8.41 9.01
N ALA A 30 -4.95 7.93 8.99
CA ALA A 30 -5.72 7.65 10.21
C ALA A 30 -5.05 6.57 11.06
N TRP A 31 -4.54 5.51 10.43
CA TRP A 31 -3.80 4.45 11.10
C TRP A 31 -2.54 4.98 11.80
N VAL A 32 -1.74 5.80 11.09
CA VAL A 32 -0.50 6.40 11.62
C VAL A 32 -0.82 7.35 12.78
N ALA A 33 -1.84 8.20 12.63
CA ALA A 33 -2.28 9.09 13.69
C ALA A 33 -2.71 8.31 14.93
N ALA A 34 -3.52 7.26 14.77
CA ALA A 34 -3.95 6.41 15.88
C ALA A 34 -2.76 5.67 16.53
N ALA A 35 -1.81 5.16 15.74
CA ALA A 35 -0.62 4.47 16.22
C ALA A 35 0.25 5.34 17.14
N PHE A 36 0.46 6.60 16.77
CA PHE A 36 1.29 7.53 17.56
C PHE A 36 0.57 8.19 18.74
N THR A 37 -0.77 8.22 18.73
CA THR A 37 -1.54 8.92 19.76
C THR A 37 -2.11 7.95 20.78
N ILE A 38 -3.18 7.26 20.42
CA ILE A 38 -4.02 6.49 21.34
C ILE A 38 -3.65 5.01 21.40
N ALA A 39 -3.20 4.41 20.30
CA ALA A 39 -2.98 2.98 20.24
C ALA A 39 -1.68 2.53 20.92
N LYS A 40 -0.66 3.39 21.01
CA LYS A 40 0.58 3.08 21.72
C LYS A 40 0.37 2.78 23.22
N ASP A 41 -0.70 3.33 23.80
CA ASP A 41 -1.04 3.15 25.22
C ASP A 41 -2.28 2.25 25.43
N ALA A 42 -2.89 1.73 24.36
CA ALA A 42 -4.12 0.95 24.41
C ALA A 42 -3.94 -0.41 23.69
N PRO A 43 -3.62 -1.50 24.42
CA PRO A 43 -3.29 -2.81 23.84
C PRO A 43 -4.35 -3.37 22.89
N LEU A 44 -5.63 -3.25 23.25
CA LEU A 44 -6.73 -3.72 22.40
C LEU A 44 -6.80 -2.94 21.08
N LEU A 45 -6.61 -1.62 21.12
CA LEU A 45 -6.63 -0.80 19.93
C LEU A 45 -5.42 -1.06 19.05
N ALA A 46 -4.23 -1.23 19.65
CA ALA A 46 -3.04 -1.66 18.93
C ALA A 46 -3.26 -2.99 18.21
N ALA A 47 -3.84 -3.99 18.89
CA ALA A 47 -4.16 -5.28 18.30
C ALA A 47 -5.10 -5.16 17.08
N ILE A 48 -6.19 -4.40 17.20
CA ILE A 48 -7.13 -4.14 16.11
C ILE A 48 -6.42 -3.49 14.91
N LEU A 49 -5.58 -2.49 15.16
CA LEU A 49 -4.85 -1.79 14.11
C LEU A 49 -3.79 -2.66 13.44
N LEU A 50 -3.06 -3.48 14.22
CA LEU A 50 -2.02 -4.37 13.73
C LEU A 50 -2.58 -5.50 12.85
N VAL A 51 -3.78 -6.01 13.17
CA VAL A 51 -4.48 -6.97 12.29
C VAL A 51 -5.15 -6.25 11.12
N GLY A 52 -5.74 -5.08 11.37
CA GLY A 52 -6.49 -4.30 10.39
C GLY A 52 -5.63 -3.78 9.25
N TYR A 53 -4.36 -3.45 9.48
CA TYR A 53 -3.47 -2.91 8.46
C TYR A 53 -3.19 -3.89 7.29
N PRO A 54 -2.68 -5.12 7.53
CA PRO A 54 -2.51 -6.10 6.46
C PRO A 54 -3.85 -6.54 5.86
N ALA A 55 -4.93 -6.65 6.66
CA ALA A 55 -6.26 -6.94 6.12
C ALA A 55 -6.74 -5.86 5.12
N TRP A 56 -6.52 -4.59 5.45
CA TRP A 56 -6.78 -3.47 4.55
C TRP A 56 -5.93 -3.53 3.28
N ASP A 57 -4.64 -3.89 3.37
CA ASP A 57 -3.81 -4.03 2.19
C ASP A 57 -4.32 -5.15 1.26
N ALA A 58 -4.79 -6.27 1.82
CA ALA A 58 -5.43 -7.33 1.04
C ALA A 58 -6.66 -6.81 0.27
N ILE A 59 -7.55 -6.09 0.95
CA ILE A 59 -8.75 -5.51 0.33
C ILE A 59 -8.37 -4.55 -0.80
N ALA A 60 -7.38 -3.68 -0.57
CA ALA A 60 -6.91 -2.72 -1.55
C ALA A 60 -6.33 -3.38 -2.80
N ASN A 61 -5.46 -4.38 -2.62
CA ASN A 61 -4.85 -5.10 -3.75
C ASN A 61 -5.90 -5.92 -4.52
N TYR A 62 -6.89 -6.49 -3.83
CA TYR A 62 -8.02 -7.16 -4.46
C TYR A 62 -8.85 -6.18 -5.30
N ALA A 63 -9.18 -5.02 -4.72
CA ALA A 63 -9.95 -3.99 -5.41
C ALA A 63 -9.24 -3.50 -6.68
N ASP A 64 -7.92 -3.24 -6.62
CA ASP A 64 -7.15 -2.84 -7.81
C ASP A 64 -7.10 -3.95 -8.87
N ALA A 65 -6.85 -5.19 -8.45
CA ALA A 65 -6.83 -6.32 -9.36
C ALA A 65 -8.19 -6.52 -10.06
N SER A 66 -9.30 -6.41 -9.30
CA SER A 66 -10.66 -6.56 -9.83
C SER A 66 -10.99 -5.52 -10.91
N ARG A 67 -10.47 -4.30 -10.77
CA ARG A 67 -10.65 -3.18 -11.71
C ARG A 67 -9.60 -3.16 -12.83
N SER A 68 -8.56 -3.98 -12.72
CA SER A 68 -7.44 -4.08 -13.68
C SER A 68 -7.41 -5.41 -14.43
N GLY A 69 -8.57 -6.01 -14.71
CA GLY A 69 -8.68 -7.25 -15.50
C GLY A 69 -8.64 -8.56 -14.70
N GLY A 70 -8.83 -8.49 -13.38
CA GLY A 70 -9.00 -9.62 -12.47
C GLY A 70 -7.69 -10.20 -11.92
N LEU A 71 -7.80 -11.03 -10.88
CA LEU A 71 -6.67 -11.65 -10.19
C LEU A 71 -5.87 -12.61 -11.09
N ALA A 72 -6.52 -13.29 -12.03
CA ALA A 72 -5.87 -14.21 -12.96
C ALA A 72 -4.80 -13.53 -13.83
N ARG A 73 -5.05 -12.26 -14.23
CA ARG A 73 -4.09 -11.45 -14.99
C ARG A 73 -3.08 -10.72 -14.09
N ASN A 74 -3.43 -10.45 -12.84
CA ASN A 74 -2.63 -9.70 -11.87
C ASN A 74 -2.01 -10.59 -10.79
N LYS A 75 -1.21 -11.60 -11.19
CA LYS A 75 -0.62 -12.61 -10.28
C LYS A 75 0.15 -12.02 -9.08
N SER A 76 0.90 -10.94 -9.27
CA SER A 76 1.63 -10.28 -8.16
C SER A 76 0.69 -9.67 -7.13
N GLN A 77 -0.46 -9.13 -7.56
CA GLN A 77 -1.48 -8.61 -6.65
C GLN A 77 -2.21 -9.74 -5.94
N LEU A 78 -2.50 -10.85 -6.63
CA LEU A 78 -3.05 -12.05 -6.01
C LEU A 78 -2.14 -12.57 -4.89
N LEU A 79 -0.83 -12.68 -5.15
CA LEU A 79 0.13 -13.08 -4.12
C LEU A 79 0.14 -12.08 -2.96
N ASN A 80 0.07 -10.77 -3.23
CA ASN A 80 0.03 -9.78 -2.17
C ASN A 80 -1.26 -9.87 -1.31
N VAL A 81 -2.41 -10.14 -1.93
CA VAL A 81 -3.67 -10.41 -1.22
C VAL A 81 -3.50 -11.60 -0.28
N ILE A 82 -3.01 -12.73 -0.79
CA ILE A 82 -2.82 -13.95 0.00
C ILE A 82 -1.85 -13.71 1.15
N VAL A 83 -0.68 -13.14 0.86
CA VAL A 83 0.35 -12.87 1.86
C VAL A 83 -0.17 -11.91 2.93
N SER A 84 -0.91 -10.87 2.56
CA SER A 84 -1.51 -9.94 3.51
C SER A 84 -2.59 -10.57 4.39
N LEU A 85 -3.42 -11.47 3.86
CA LEU A 85 -4.39 -12.23 4.66
C LEU A 85 -3.69 -13.17 5.64
N VAL A 86 -2.66 -13.90 5.19
CA VAL A 86 -1.84 -14.76 6.05
C VAL A 86 -1.18 -13.94 7.14
N THR A 87 -0.65 -12.76 6.82
CA THR A 87 -0.08 -11.82 7.80
C THR A 87 -1.10 -11.39 8.84
N ALA A 88 -2.32 -11.03 8.46
CA ALA A 88 -3.35 -10.65 9.43
C ALA A 88 -3.66 -11.77 10.44
N ILE A 89 -3.73 -13.03 9.96
CA ILE A 89 -3.93 -14.22 10.81
C ILE A 89 -2.70 -14.46 11.69
N ALA A 90 -1.50 -14.41 11.13
CA ALA A 90 -0.25 -14.63 11.86
C ALA A 90 -0.03 -13.58 12.96
N VAL A 91 -0.35 -12.31 12.69
CA VAL A 91 -0.30 -11.22 13.69
C VAL A 91 -1.26 -11.51 14.84
N THR A 92 -2.47 -12.00 14.55
CA THR A 92 -3.45 -12.36 15.59
C THR A 92 -2.87 -13.40 16.55
N ALA A 93 -2.21 -14.44 16.04
CA ALA A 93 -1.55 -15.44 16.86
C ALA A 93 -0.33 -14.86 17.62
N ALA A 94 0.47 -14.03 16.96
CA ALA A 94 1.70 -13.47 17.54
C ALA A 94 1.47 -12.44 18.64
N LEU A 95 0.33 -11.74 18.65
CA LEU A 95 -0.04 -10.77 19.68
C LEU A 95 -0.12 -11.41 21.08
N GLY A 96 -0.41 -12.71 21.17
CA GLY A 96 -0.39 -13.46 22.44
C GLY A 96 1.01 -13.89 22.90
N HIS A 97 2.05 -13.69 22.09
CA HIS A 97 3.41 -14.14 22.37
C HIS A 97 4.37 -12.97 22.63
N SER A 98 4.61 -12.13 21.63
CA SER A 98 5.48 -10.97 21.79
C SER A 98 5.30 -9.95 20.67
N MET A 99 5.51 -8.67 20.98
CA MET A 99 5.50 -7.61 19.97
C MET A 99 6.71 -7.72 19.03
N ASN A 100 7.83 -8.31 19.47
CA ASN A 100 8.97 -8.64 18.61
C ASN A 100 8.54 -9.61 17.50
N THR A 101 7.78 -10.66 17.83
CA THR A 101 7.24 -11.61 16.83
C THR A 101 6.30 -10.92 15.86
N VAL A 102 5.43 -10.03 16.34
CA VAL A 102 4.57 -9.21 15.47
C VAL A 102 5.41 -8.36 14.51
N LEU A 103 6.44 -7.69 15.02
CA LEU A 103 7.34 -6.86 14.22
C LEU A 103 8.13 -7.68 13.19
N GLN A 104 8.53 -8.91 13.52
CA GLN A 104 9.14 -9.85 12.56
C GLN A 104 8.18 -10.19 11.42
N ILE A 105 6.94 -10.55 11.76
CA ILE A 105 5.90 -10.87 10.78
C ILE A 105 5.63 -9.68 9.87
N PHE A 106 5.52 -8.48 10.44
CA PHE A 106 5.39 -7.23 9.68
C PHE A 106 6.61 -6.97 8.78
N GLY A 107 7.82 -7.25 9.26
CA GLY A 107 9.04 -7.09 8.48
C GLY A 107 9.09 -8.00 7.25
N VAL A 108 8.78 -9.29 7.43
CA VAL A 108 8.67 -10.25 6.32
C VAL A 108 7.58 -9.83 5.34
N TRP A 109 6.40 -9.47 5.87
CA TRP A 109 5.28 -9.02 5.07
C TRP A 109 5.61 -7.78 4.23
N ALA A 110 6.20 -6.74 4.84
CA ALA A 110 6.59 -5.52 4.16
C ALA A 110 7.60 -5.78 3.03
N ALA A 111 8.53 -6.71 3.23
CA ALA A 111 9.47 -7.11 2.19
C ALA A 111 8.78 -7.81 1.02
N LEU A 112 7.89 -8.77 1.29
CA LEU A 112 7.13 -9.48 0.26
C LEU A 112 6.17 -8.55 -0.50
N ALA A 113 5.38 -7.75 0.23
CA ALA A 113 4.47 -6.76 -0.35
C ALA A 113 5.23 -5.76 -1.24
N GLY A 114 6.38 -5.28 -0.76
CA GLY A 114 7.27 -4.40 -1.51
C GLY A 114 7.78 -5.02 -2.80
N LEU A 115 8.21 -6.28 -2.74
CA LEU A 115 8.64 -7.04 -3.91
C LEU A 115 7.51 -7.20 -4.93
N PHE A 116 6.31 -7.58 -4.49
CA PHE A 116 5.16 -7.72 -5.38
C PHE A 116 4.72 -6.39 -5.99
N GLN A 117 4.82 -5.30 -5.23
CA GLN A 117 4.54 -3.95 -5.72
C GLN A 117 5.57 -3.53 -6.78
N LEU A 118 6.86 -3.79 -6.55
CA LEU A 118 7.94 -3.54 -7.51
C LEU A 118 7.72 -4.32 -8.81
N VAL A 119 7.45 -5.63 -8.72
CA VAL A 119 7.15 -6.48 -9.88
C VAL A 119 5.95 -5.93 -10.66
N THR A 120 4.89 -5.51 -9.96
CA THR A 120 3.70 -4.92 -10.58
C THR A 120 4.04 -3.60 -11.29
N GLY A 121 4.79 -2.72 -10.63
CA GLY A 121 5.22 -1.43 -11.17
C GLY A 121 6.07 -1.60 -12.44
N VAL A 122 7.04 -2.50 -12.42
CA VAL A 122 7.89 -2.82 -13.57
C VAL A 122 7.07 -3.40 -14.73
N ARG A 123 6.16 -4.33 -14.46
CA ARG A 123 5.29 -4.91 -15.50
C ARG A 123 4.36 -3.87 -16.11
N ARG A 124 3.79 -2.97 -15.30
CA ARG A 124 2.89 -1.90 -15.76
C ARG A 124 3.64 -0.73 -16.41
N TRP A 125 4.94 -0.60 -16.21
CA TRP A 125 5.77 0.46 -16.79
C TRP A 125 5.62 0.55 -18.31
N LYS A 126 5.74 -0.59 -19.00
CA LYS A 126 5.66 -0.66 -20.47
C LYS A 126 4.27 -0.36 -21.03
N SER A 127 3.20 -0.64 -20.26
CA SER A 127 1.82 -0.52 -20.74
C SER A 127 1.16 0.81 -20.39
N TYR A 128 1.50 1.42 -19.25
CA TYR A 128 0.79 2.59 -18.72
C TYR A 128 1.66 3.83 -18.52
N GLY A 129 3.00 3.68 -18.57
CA GLY A 129 3.94 4.75 -18.26
C GLY A 129 3.87 5.24 -16.81
N ALA A 130 4.91 5.95 -16.36
CA ALA A 130 4.94 6.69 -15.09
C ALA A 130 4.55 5.89 -13.81
N GLN A 131 5.08 4.67 -13.64
CA GLN A 131 4.89 3.86 -12.41
C GLN A 131 6.05 4.00 -11.41
N TRP A 132 6.84 5.07 -11.51
CA TRP A 132 8.03 5.26 -10.67
C TRP A 132 7.70 5.32 -9.18
N ALA A 133 6.57 5.95 -8.83
CA ALA A 133 6.10 6.03 -7.43
C ALA A 133 5.82 4.64 -6.85
N MET A 134 5.24 3.73 -7.65
CA MET A 134 4.99 2.34 -7.24
C MET A 134 6.29 1.55 -7.04
N ILE A 135 7.28 1.77 -7.91
CA ILE A 135 8.60 1.11 -7.82
C ILE A 135 9.36 1.60 -6.58
N LEU A 136 9.43 2.93 -6.36
CA LEU A 136 10.10 3.51 -5.18
C LEU A 136 9.42 3.07 -3.88
N SER A 137 8.08 3.09 -3.85
CA SER A 137 7.31 2.56 -2.72
C SER A 137 7.64 1.09 -2.45
N GLY A 138 7.75 0.26 -3.50
CA GLY A 138 8.11 -1.16 -3.36
C GLY A 138 9.52 -1.36 -2.80
N ALA A 139 10.51 -0.62 -3.34
CA ALA A 139 11.89 -0.68 -2.86
C ALA A 139 12.01 -0.23 -1.39
N GLN A 140 11.35 0.86 -1.02
CA GLN A 140 11.34 1.34 0.35
C GLN A 140 10.60 0.39 1.30
N SER A 141 9.57 -0.31 0.84
CA SER A 141 8.89 -1.34 1.64
C SER A 141 9.83 -2.51 1.95
N ILE A 142 10.69 -2.92 1.00
CA ILE A 142 11.72 -3.93 1.24
C ILE A 142 12.72 -3.46 2.31
N LEU A 143 13.21 -2.23 2.19
CA LEU A 143 14.14 -1.65 3.17
C LEU A 143 13.51 -1.53 4.56
N ALA A 144 12.26 -1.07 4.63
CA ALA A 144 11.51 -0.99 5.88
C ALA A 144 11.32 -2.38 6.50
N GLY A 145 11.04 -3.40 5.69
CA GLY A 145 10.94 -4.79 6.13
C GLY A 145 12.24 -5.28 6.78
N GLY A 146 13.38 -5.07 6.12
CA GLY A 146 14.69 -5.40 6.68
C GLY A 146 15.00 -4.65 7.98
N PHE A 147 14.64 -3.37 8.06
CA PHE A 147 14.80 -2.56 9.27
C PHE A 147 13.94 -3.08 10.44
N MET A 148 12.68 -3.47 10.18
CA MET A 148 11.80 -4.07 11.18
C MET A 148 12.34 -5.41 11.69
N LEU A 149 12.84 -6.27 10.79
CA LEU A 149 13.47 -7.53 11.19
C LEU A 149 14.68 -7.30 12.11
N LYS A 150 15.52 -6.31 11.78
CA LYS A 150 16.66 -5.91 12.63
C LYS A 150 16.20 -5.39 13.99
N MET A 151 15.21 -4.50 14.03
CA MET A 151 14.65 -3.98 15.29
C MET A 151 14.07 -5.10 16.16
N ALA A 152 13.36 -6.05 15.55
CA ALA A 152 12.71 -7.13 16.28
C ALA A 152 13.71 -8.13 16.90
N ALA A 153 14.94 -8.20 16.38
CA ALA A 153 16.04 -8.97 16.96
C ALA A 153 16.78 -8.22 18.08
N GLY A 154 16.48 -6.94 18.30
CA GLY A 154 17.05 -6.13 19.37
C GLY A 154 16.40 -6.40 20.74
N ALA A 155 17.05 -5.92 21.80
CA ALA A 155 16.56 -6.02 23.18
C ALA A 155 15.60 -4.88 23.57
N GLU A 156 15.53 -3.82 22.77
CA GLU A 156 14.68 -2.66 23.04
C GLU A 156 13.19 -3.02 22.93
N PRO A 157 12.34 -2.50 23.83
CA PRO A 157 10.90 -2.67 23.72
C PRO A 157 10.38 -2.11 22.40
N VAL A 158 9.62 -2.93 21.66
CA VAL A 158 8.98 -2.53 20.41
C VAL A 158 7.45 -2.46 20.57
N GLY A 159 6.83 -1.59 19.79
CA GLY A 159 5.39 -1.34 19.80
C GLY A 159 4.85 -0.95 18.42
N ILE A 160 3.55 -0.68 18.34
CA ILE A 160 2.87 -0.25 17.11
C ILE A 160 3.51 1.02 16.50
N ALA A 161 4.04 1.92 17.35
CA ALA A 161 4.72 3.13 16.91
C ALA A 161 5.98 2.85 16.08
N ASN A 162 6.64 1.70 16.26
CA ASN A 162 7.79 1.30 15.44
C ASN A 162 7.38 0.87 14.02
N ILE A 163 6.11 0.52 13.80
CA ILE A 163 5.54 0.18 12.48
C ILE A 163 5.00 1.41 11.76
N ALA A 164 4.59 2.44 12.50
CA ALA A 164 3.97 3.65 11.93
C ALA A 164 4.79 4.40 10.88
N PRO A 165 6.13 4.53 10.96
CA PRO A 165 6.92 5.14 9.90
C PRO A 165 6.73 4.46 8.54
N TYR A 166 6.62 3.12 8.52
CA TYR A 166 6.35 2.37 7.29
C TYR A 166 4.99 2.72 6.68
N ALA A 167 3.94 2.77 7.50
CA ALA A 167 2.62 3.17 7.04
C ALA A 167 2.56 4.64 6.59
N ALA A 168 3.33 5.52 7.23
CA ALA A 168 3.43 6.93 6.88
C ALA A 168 4.02 7.13 5.48
N PHE A 169 5.05 6.35 5.13
CA PHE A 169 5.56 6.35 3.77
C PHE A 169 4.53 5.88 2.74
N GLY A 170 3.74 4.84 3.06
CA GLY A 170 2.62 4.42 2.23
C GLY A 170 1.63 5.57 2.00
N ALA A 171 1.22 6.25 3.08
CA ALA A 171 0.34 7.43 3.01
C ALA A 171 0.92 8.50 2.09
N PHE A 172 2.21 8.83 2.22
CA PHE A 172 2.88 9.80 1.36
C PHE A 172 2.76 9.45 -0.12
N TYR A 173 3.10 8.21 -0.53
CA TYR A 173 3.02 7.82 -1.95
C TYR A 173 1.59 7.75 -2.48
N PHE A 174 0.62 7.36 -1.66
CA PHE A 174 -0.79 7.37 -2.05
C PHE A 174 -1.28 8.80 -2.28
N LEU A 175 -0.90 9.75 -1.41
CA LEU A 175 -1.23 11.16 -1.59
C LEU A 175 -0.59 11.74 -2.85
N VAL A 176 0.70 11.49 -3.07
CA VAL A 176 1.41 11.92 -4.28
C VAL A 176 0.70 11.39 -5.54
N SER A 177 0.31 10.11 -5.53
CA SER A 177 -0.41 9.48 -6.65
C SER A 177 -1.79 10.13 -6.88
N ALA A 178 -2.54 10.41 -5.81
CA ALA A 178 -3.84 11.05 -5.88
C ALA A 178 -3.77 12.49 -6.41
N ILE A 179 -2.81 13.29 -5.92
CA ILE A 179 -2.56 14.66 -6.38
C ILE A 179 -2.15 14.66 -7.84
N TRP A 180 -1.20 13.79 -8.21
CA TRP A 180 -0.72 13.68 -9.59
C TRP A 180 -1.85 13.39 -10.58
N LEU A 181 -2.73 12.43 -10.25
CA LEU A 181 -3.91 12.11 -11.07
C LEU A 181 -4.91 13.27 -11.15
N THR A 182 -5.08 14.03 -10.07
CA THR A 182 -5.97 15.19 -10.02
C THR A 182 -5.47 16.31 -10.93
N VAL A 183 -4.19 16.69 -10.78
CA VAL A 183 -3.55 17.74 -11.59
C VAL A 183 -3.47 17.32 -13.06
N SER A 184 -3.09 16.08 -13.34
CA SER A 184 -3.00 15.54 -14.71
C SER A 184 -4.37 15.42 -15.39
N GLY A 185 -5.43 15.22 -14.60
CA GLY A 185 -6.81 15.27 -15.07
C GLY A 185 -7.20 16.69 -15.47
N ALA A 186 -7.03 17.66 -14.56
CA ALA A 186 -7.36 19.07 -14.78
C ALA A 186 -6.65 19.65 -16.02
N ARG A 187 -5.33 19.41 -16.16
CA ARG A 187 -4.53 19.86 -17.31
C ARG A 187 -5.02 19.31 -18.65
N ARG A 188 -5.56 18.08 -18.68
CA ARG A 188 -6.11 17.49 -19.89
C ARG A 188 -7.47 18.09 -20.24
N SER A 189 -8.34 18.30 -19.27
CA SER A 189 -9.62 18.98 -19.49
C SER A 189 -9.42 20.39 -20.05
N SER A 190 -8.46 21.16 -19.51
CA SER A 190 -8.15 22.51 -20.01
C SER A 190 -7.62 22.55 -21.45
N ARG A 191 -6.94 21.49 -21.91
CA ARG A 191 -6.45 21.38 -23.29
C ARG A 191 -7.51 20.92 -24.29
N VAL A 192 -8.61 20.32 -23.82
CA VAL A 192 -9.73 19.91 -24.68
C VAL A 192 -10.72 21.08 -24.88
N THR A 193 -10.77 22.01 -23.93
CA THR A 193 -11.64 23.20 -23.98
C THR A 193 -11.00 24.43 -24.65
N ALA A 194 -9.74 24.35 -25.08
CA ALA A 194 -9.00 25.42 -25.75
C ALA A 194 -8.77 25.04 -27.22
#